data_AF-A0A941UFZ5-F1
#
_entry.id   AF-A0A941UFZ5-F1
#
_cell.length_a   1.000
_cell.length_b   1.000
_cell.length_c   1.000
_cell.angle_alpha   90.00
_cell.angle_beta   90.00
_cell.angle_gamma   90.00
#
_symmetry.space_group_name_H-M   'P 1'
#
loop_
_entity.id
_entity.type
_entity.pdbx_description
1 polymer ?
#
loop_
_entity_poly.entity_id
_entity_poly.type
_entity_poly.pdbx_seq_one_letter_code
_entity_poly.pdbx_strand_id
1 'polypeptide(L)'
;MKKKIIIGLSIFALIFFLGGIYIIVTIEKTTTKFDQLIELHQVEILREHLLIQIKRVQTDLTLKDTRFARDVDVIVRNVRNLHNVLDTCFSCHHKEDVSKRLEELKKQTGDYEDALSRLMTIRANTAR
;
A
#
# COMPACT_ATOMS: atom_id res chain seq x y z
N MET A 1 27.28 -61.31 1.27
CA MET A 1 27.99 -60.03 1.54
C MET A 1 27.53 -58.92 0.58
N LYS A 2 27.78 -59.02 -0.73
CA LYS A 2 27.42 -57.98 -1.74
C LYS A 2 25.93 -57.56 -1.75
N LYS A 3 24.98 -58.50 -1.69
CA LYS A 3 23.54 -58.20 -1.64
C LYS A 3 23.12 -57.38 -0.41
N LYS A 4 23.72 -57.66 0.77
CA LYS A 4 23.42 -56.94 2.02
C LYS A 4 23.89 -55.47 1.95
N ILE A 5 25.05 -55.24 1.32
CA ILE A 5 25.60 -53.90 1.11
C ILE A 5 24.72 -53.08 0.16
N ILE A 6 24.29 -53.68 -0.96
CA ILE A 6 23.42 -53.01 -1.95
C ILE A 6 22.08 -52.60 -1.31
N ILE A 7 21.47 -53.46 -0.48
CA ILE A 7 20.22 -53.15 0.21
C ILE A 7 20.41 -51.96 1.17
N GLY A 8 21.46 -51.98 1.99
CA GLY A 8 21.76 -50.88 2.90
C GLY A 8 21.94 -49.55 2.16
N LEU A 9 22.72 -49.55 1.09
CA LEU A 9 23.01 -48.35 0.30
C LEU A 9 21.76 -47.81 -0.41
N SER A 10 20.87 -48.70 -0.87
CA SER A 10 19.59 -48.33 -1.46
C SER A 10 18.64 -47.67 -0.46
N ILE A 11 18.58 -48.18 0.78
CA ILE A 11 17.77 -47.58 1.85
C ILE A 11 18.29 -46.19 2.20
N PHE A 12 19.61 -46.02 2.35
CA PHE A 12 20.20 -44.71 2.59
C PHE A 12 19.89 -43.73 1.46
N ALA A 13 20.06 -44.15 0.20
CA ALA A 13 19.73 -43.32 -0.96
C ALA A 13 18.25 -42.89 -0.96
N LEU A 14 17.33 -43.80 -0.60
CA LEU A 14 15.90 -43.53 -0.55
C LEU A 14 15.56 -42.53 0.56
N ILE A 15 16.18 -42.64 1.75
CA ILE A 15 16.00 -41.66 2.83
C ILE A 15 16.51 -40.28 2.40
N PHE A 16 17.68 -40.19 1.77
CA PHE A 16 18.20 -38.92 1.25
C PHE A 16 17.30 -38.32 0.18
N PHE A 17 16.74 -39.16 -0.70
CA PHE A 17 15.82 -38.72 -1.75
C PHE A 17 14.52 -38.15 -1.16
N LEU A 18 13.90 -38.88 -0.22
CA LEU A 18 12.69 -38.41 0.48
C LEU A 18 12.96 -37.15 1.31
N GLY A 19 14.10 -37.09 1.98
CA GLY A 19 14.54 -35.90 2.73
C GLY A 19 14.71 -34.69 1.82
N GLY A 20 15.34 -34.87 0.65
CA GLY A 20 15.48 -33.82 -0.35
C GLY A 20 14.12 -33.31 -0.85
N ILE A 21 13.21 -34.21 -1.22
CA ILE A 21 11.84 -33.84 -1.62
C ILE A 21 11.12 -33.10 -0.49
N TYR A 22 11.22 -33.60 0.74
CA TYR A 22 10.59 -32.97 1.90
C TYR A 22 11.07 -31.54 2.12
N ILE A 23 12.38 -31.31 2.02
CA ILE A 23 12.98 -29.97 2.15
C ILE A 23 12.47 -29.04 1.05
N ILE A 24 12.51 -29.49 -0.22
CA ILE A 24 12.04 -28.68 -1.36
C ILE A 24 10.58 -28.27 -1.17
N VAL A 25 9.70 -29.23 -0.88
CA VAL A 25 8.26 -28.97 -0.67
C VAL A 25 8.01 -28.06 0.53
N THR A 26 8.81 -28.21 1.59
CA THR A 26 8.66 -27.38 2.80
C THR A 26 9.10 -25.94 2.53
N ILE A 27 10.20 -25.73 1.80
CA ILE A 27 10.67 -24.41 1.39
C ILE A 27 9.62 -23.74 0.52
N GLU A 28 9.14 -24.41 -0.53
CA GLU A 28 8.12 -23.88 -1.44
C GLU A 28 6.83 -23.47 -0.71
N LYS A 29 6.34 -24.33 0.19
CA LYS A 29 5.16 -24.01 1.02
C LYS A 29 5.39 -22.85 1.98
N THR A 30 6.60 -22.70 2.49
CA THR A 30 6.93 -21.62 3.43
C THR A 30 7.06 -20.30 2.68
N THR A 31 7.74 -20.29 1.53
CA THR A 31 7.90 -19.12 0.66
C THR A 31 6.55 -18.62 0.18
N THR A 32 5.69 -19.49 -0.35
CA THR A 32 4.35 -19.09 -0.83
C THR A 32 3.48 -18.48 0.27
N LYS A 33 3.51 -19.03 1.49
CA LYS A 33 2.80 -18.42 2.64
C LYS A 33 3.41 -17.08 3.04
N PHE A 34 4.73 -16.96 3.00
CA PHE A 34 5.42 -15.73 3.33
C PHE A 34 5.12 -14.62 2.30
N ASP A 35 5.08 -14.95 1.01
CA ASP A 35 4.70 -14.02 -0.05
C ASP A 35 3.28 -13.48 0.14
N GLN A 36 2.33 -14.34 0.51
CA GLN A 36 0.96 -13.91 0.84
C GLN A 36 0.91 -12.96 2.05
N LEU A 37 1.73 -13.22 3.08
CA LEU A 37 1.82 -12.34 4.24
C LEU A 37 2.44 -10.99 3.89
N ILE A 38 3.46 -10.96 3.02
CA ILE A 38 4.06 -9.73 2.52
C ILE A 38 3.02 -8.90 1.75
N GLU A 39 2.25 -9.53 0.86
CA GLU A 39 1.23 -8.83 0.07
C GLU A 39 0.15 -8.21 0.98
N LEU A 40 -0.36 -8.98 1.95
CA LEU A 40 -1.32 -8.48 2.93
C LEU A 40 -0.75 -7.32 3.76
N HIS A 41 0.51 -7.41 4.16
CA HIS A 41 1.18 -6.34 4.92
C HIS A 41 1.35 -5.08 4.07
N GLN A 42 1.69 -5.22 2.78
CA GLN A 42 1.80 -4.10 1.86
C GLN A 42 0.47 -3.36 1.69
N VAL A 43 -0.64 -4.08 1.61
CA VAL A 43 -1.99 -3.49 1.55
C VAL A 43 -2.30 -2.70 2.84
N GLU A 44 -1.95 -3.24 4.01
CA GLU A 44 -2.18 -2.55 5.29
C GLU A 44 -1.33 -1.27 5.40
N ILE A 45 -0.05 -1.30 4.99
CA ILE A 45 0.81 -0.10 4.95
C ILE A 45 0.16 0.96 4.06
N LEU A 46 -0.34 0.57 2.89
CA LEU A 46 -0.96 1.51 1.96
C LEU A 46 -2.21 2.15 2.55
N ARG A 47 -3.05 1.33 3.20
CA ARG A 47 -4.24 1.78 3.91
C ARG A 47 -3.89 2.77 5.03
N GLU A 48 -2.88 2.48 5.83
CA GLU A 48 -2.43 3.36 6.90
C GLU A 48 -1.94 4.70 6.35
N HIS A 49 -1.10 4.67 5.30
CA HIS A 49 -0.63 5.88 4.62
C HIS A 49 -1.77 6.75 4.11
N LEU A 50 -2.78 6.15 3.48
CA LEU A 50 -3.95 6.87 3.00
C LEU A 50 -4.72 7.53 4.17
N LEU A 51 -4.98 6.78 5.24
CA LEU A 51 -5.68 7.30 6.42
C LEU A 51 -4.94 8.47 7.08
N ILE A 52 -3.60 8.41 7.13
CA ILE A 52 -2.78 9.50 7.66
C ILE A 52 -2.94 10.77 6.81
N GLN A 53 -2.89 10.66 5.47
CA GLN A 53 -3.05 11.84 4.61
C GLN A 53 -4.47 12.41 4.68
N ILE A 54 -5.51 11.56 4.72
CA ILE A 54 -6.90 12.00 4.89
C ILE A 54 -7.05 12.78 6.20
N LYS A 55 -6.57 12.22 7.32
CA LYS A 55 -6.60 12.91 8.61
C LYS A 55 -5.86 14.24 8.56
N ARG A 56 -4.72 14.31 7.88
CA ARG A 56 -3.94 15.55 7.75
C ARG A 56 -4.71 16.64 7.01
N VAL A 57 -5.37 16.31 5.90
CA VAL A 57 -6.20 17.26 5.13
C VAL A 57 -7.47 17.64 5.89
N GLN A 58 -8.10 16.70 6.59
CA GLN A 58 -9.27 17.01 7.45
C GLN A 58 -8.90 17.97 8.58
N THR A 59 -7.73 17.79 9.21
CA THR A 59 -7.23 18.72 10.22
C THR A 59 -6.91 20.09 9.63
N ASP A 60 -6.38 20.17 8.40
CA ASP A 60 -6.21 21.45 7.68
C ASP A 60 -7.55 22.19 7.53
N LEU A 61 -8.57 21.48 7.06
CA LEU A 61 -9.91 22.02 6.86
C LEU A 61 -10.54 22.47 8.17
N THR A 62 -10.42 21.66 9.22
CA THR A 62 -11.02 21.92 10.53
C THR A 62 -10.39 23.15 11.21
N LEU A 63 -9.09 23.37 11.02
CA LEU A 63 -8.37 24.47 11.65
C LEU A 63 -8.32 25.75 10.82
N LYS A 64 -8.84 25.74 9.59
CA LYS A 64 -8.72 26.83 8.61
C LYS A 64 -9.16 28.21 9.14
N ASP A 65 -10.22 28.27 9.94
CA ASP A 65 -10.76 29.53 10.48
C ASP A 65 -10.32 29.80 11.93
N THR A 66 -9.29 29.10 12.39
CA THR A 66 -8.76 29.23 13.76
C THR A 66 -7.38 29.89 13.75
N ARG A 67 -6.92 30.32 14.93
CA ARG A 67 -5.53 30.79 15.13
C ARG A 67 -4.45 29.74 14.82
N PHE A 68 -4.84 28.48 14.66
CA PHE A 68 -3.95 27.36 14.33
C PHE A 68 -4.02 26.97 12.84
N ALA A 69 -4.65 27.81 12.01
CA ALA A 69 -4.70 27.62 10.58
C ALA A 69 -3.28 27.51 10.01
N ARG A 70 -3.07 26.51 9.16
CA ARG A 70 -1.82 26.33 8.43
C ARG A 70 -1.79 27.24 7.21
N ASP A 71 -0.58 27.60 6.77
CA ASP A 71 -0.40 28.35 5.54
C ASP A 71 -0.99 27.60 4.35
N VAL A 72 -1.54 28.35 3.39
CA VAL A 72 -2.24 27.75 2.24
C VAL A 72 -1.30 26.86 1.43
N ASP A 73 -0.01 27.21 1.31
CA ASP A 73 1.01 26.37 0.68
C ASP A 73 1.16 24.99 1.36
N VAL A 74 1.03 24.94 2.69
CA VAL A 74 1.09 23.70 3.46
C VAL A 74 -0.15 22.87 3.20
N ILE A 75 -1.32 23.49 3.17
CA ILE A 75 -2.59 22.83 2.88
C ILE A 75 -2.55 22.22 1.47
N VAL A 76 -2.16 23.01 0.45
CA VAL A 76 -2.04 22.54 -0.94
C VAL A 76 -1.10 21.35 -1.04
N ARG A 77 0.07 21.41 -0.39
CA ARG A 77 1.02 20.29 -0.35
C ARG A 77 0.40 19.03 0.28
N ASN A 78 -0.37 19.18 1.35
CA ASN A 78 -1.02 18.03 2.00
C ASN A 78 -2.09 17.39 1.12
N VAL A 79 -2.86 18.19 0.39
CA VAL A 79 -3.86 17.69 -0.57
C VAL A 79 -3.20 16.96 -1.73
N ARG A 80 -2.13 17.52 -2.29
CA ARG A 80 -1.37 16.87 -3.36
C ARG A 80 -0.75 15.55 -2.90
N ASN A 81 -0.25 15.50 -1.66
CA ASN A 81 0.24 14.25 -1.07
C ASN A 81 -0.87 13.22 -0.88
N LEU A 82 -2.08 13.63 -0.47
CA LEU A 82 -3.25 12.77 -0.40
C LEU A 82 -3.60 12.21 -1.78
N HIS A 83 -3.62 13.04 -2.82
CA HIS A 83 -3.87 12.63 -4.20
C HIS A 83 -2.86 11.57 -4.66
N ASN A 84 -1.57 11.82 -4.46
CA ASN A 84 -0.50 10.89 -4.84
C ASN A 84 -0.63 9.53 -4.14
N VAL A 85 -0.96 9.52 -2.84
CA VAL A 85 -1.17 8.26 -2.10
C VAL A 85 -2.42 7.54 -2.61
N LEU A 86 -3.50 8.26 -2.87
CA LEU A 86 -4.72 7.68 -3.40
C LEU A 86 -4.52 7.03 -4.78
N ASP A 87 -3.67 7.62 -5.63
CA ASP A 87 -3.32 7.07 -6.94
C ASP A 87 -2.67 5.68 -6.84
N THR A 88 -1.87 5.45 -5.80
CA THR A 88 -1.26 4.13 -5.60
C THR A 88 -2.30 3.06 -5.23
N CYS A 89 -3.48 3.43 -4.73
CA CYS A 89 -4.56 2.47 -4.46
C CYS A 89 -5.10 1.82 -5.73
N PHE A 90 -4.96 2.45 -6.90
CA PHE A 90 -5.40 1.88 -8.18
C PHE A 90 -4.41 0.87 -8.79
N SER A 91 -3.26 0.63 -8.14
CA SER A 91 -2.33 -0.43 -8.52
C SER A 91 -2.77 -1.83 -8.09
N CYS A 92 -3.75 -1.92 -7.18
CA CYS A 92 -4.30 -3.18 -6.69
C CYS A 92 -5.63 -3.51 -7.38
N HIS A 93 -5.90 -4.81 -7.57
CA HIS A 93 -7.18 -5.26 -8.11
C HIS A 93 -8.27 -5.19 -7.04
N HIS A 94 -9.13 -4.18 -7.15
CA HIS A 94 -10.28 -3.99 -6.26
C HIS A 94 -11.55 -4.55 -6.86
N LYS A 95 -12.49 -4.92 -5.99
CA LYS A 95 -13.86 -5.20 -6.38
C LYS A 95 -14.53 -3.90 -6.84
N GLU A 96 -15.48 -4.00 -7.78
CA GLU A 96 -16.10 -2.85 -8.44
C GLU A 96 -16.69 -1.81 -7.46
N ASP A 97 -17.28 -2.25 -6.36
CA ASP A 97 -17.84 -1.37 -5.32
C ASP A 97 -16.77 -0.55 -4.58
N VAL A 98 -15.59 -1.13 -4.37
CA VAL A 98 -14.44 -0.44 -3.77
C VAL A 98 -13.82 0.52 -4.79
N SER A 99 -13.64 0.10 -6.03
CA SER A 99 -13.10 0.94 -7.11
C SER A 99 -13.92 2.22 -7.30
N LYS A 100 -15.26 2.10 -7.32
CA LYS A 100 -16.15 3.26 -7.42
C LYS A 100 -15.97 4.25 -6.26
N ARG A 101 -15.79 3.75 -5.04
CA ARG A 101 -15.55 4.61 -3.86
C ARG A 101 -14.18 5.30 -3.91
N LEU A 102 -13.15 4.60 -4.38
CA LEU A 102 -11.83 5.19 -4.59
C LEU A 102 -11.86 6.27 -5.67
N GLU A 103 -12.61 6.05 -6.74
CA GLU A 103 -12.80 7.03 -7.81
C GLU A 103 -13.54 8.28 -7.33
N GLU A 104 -14.62 8.10 -6.56
CA GLU A 104 -15.33 9.19 -5.89
C GLU A 104 -14.39 10.00 -4.98
N LEU A 105 -13.59 9.32 -4.15
CA LEU A 105 -12.62 9.97 -3.28
C LEU A 105 -11.53 10.72 -4.07
N LYS A 106 -11.11 10.18 -5.22
CA LYS A 106 -10.13 10.81 -6.11
C LYS A 106 -10.68 12.08 -6.71
N LYS A 107 -11.92 12.01 -7.18
CA LYS A 107 -12.65 13.18 -7.69
C LYS A 107 -12.78 14.26 -6.63
N GLN A 108 -13.23 13.92 -5.41
CA GLN A 108 -13.36 14.89 -4.32
C GLN A 108 -12.04 15.55 -3.93
N THR A 109 -10.94 14.78 -3.96
CA THR A 109 -9.60 15.30 -3.68
C THR A 109 -9.14 16.25 -4.79
N GLY A 110 -9.41 15.92 -6.06
CA GLY A 110 -9.15 16.80 -7.21
C GLY A 110 -9.95 18.09 -7.17
N ASP A 111 -11.26 18.02 -6.89
CA ASP A 111 -12.13 19.19 -6.76
C ASP A 111 -11.62 20.14 -5.65
N TYR A 112 -11.10 19.58 -4.56
CA TYR A 112 -10.51 20.36 -3.48
C TYR A 112 -9.18 21.01 -3.85
N GLU A 113 -8.31 20.30 -4.57
CA GLU A 113 -7.05 20.83 -5.10
C GLU A 113 -7.29 22.00 -6.07
N ASP A 114 -8.28 21.86 -6.95
CA ASP A 114 -8.69 22.91 -7.90
C ASP A 114 -9.24 24.15 -7.17
N ALA A 115 -10.07 23.95 -6.16
CA ALA A 115 -10.62 25.05 -5.35
C ALA A 115 -9.52 25.82 -4.63
N LEU A 116 -8.53 25.12 -4.03
CA LEU A 116 -7.39 25.75 -3.38
C LEU A 116 -6.48 26.48 -4.38
N SER A 117 -6.25 25.89 -5.54
CA SER A 117 -5.46 26.51 -6.61
C SER A 117 -6.07 27.84 -7.04
N ARG A 118 -7.40 27.89 -7.23
CA ARG A 118 -8.12 29.13 -7.54
C ARG A 118 -7.98 30.18 -6.44
N LEU A 119 -8.12 29.79 -5.17
CA LEU A 119 -7.95 30.71 -4.03
C LEU A 119 -6.55 31.31 -3.98
N MET A 120 -5.52 30.50 -4.28
CA MET A 120 -4.13 30.94 -4.36
C MET A 120 -3.91 31.95 -5.48
N THR A 121 -4.41 31.66 -6.69
CA THR A 121 -4.30 32.58 -7.83
C THR A 121 -4.99 33.91 -7.57
N ILE A 122 -6.17 33.89 -6.91
CA ILE A 122 -6.87 35.12 -6.53
C ILE A 122 -6.03 35.94 -5.53
N ARG A 123 -5.50 35.31 -4.47
CA ARG A 123 -4.64 36.00 -3.49
C ARG A 123 -3.38 36.59 -4.11
N ALA A 124 -2.74 35.87 -5.03
CA ALA A 124 -1.57 36.36 -5.74
C ALA A 124 -1.89 37.58 -6.62
N ASN A 125 -3.09 37.67 -7.18
CA ASN A 125 -3.53 38.83 -7.95
C ASN A 125 -3.86 40.04 -7.06
N THR A 126 -4.38 39.83 -5.85
CA THR A 126 -4.70 40.92 -4.90
C THR A 126 -3.46 41.47 -4.19
N ALA A 127 -2.36 40.72 -4.11
CA ALA A 127 -1.11 41.14 -3.48
C ALA A 127 -0.18 41.95 -4.42
N ARG A 128 -0.66 42.29 -5.62
CA ARG A 128 0.05 43.09 -6.63
C ARG A 128 -0.53 44.49 -6.71
#